data_AF-T0Q104-F1
#
_entry.id   AF-T0Q104-F1
#
_cell.length_a   1.000
_cell.length_b   1.000
_cell.length_c   1.000
_cell.angle_alpha   90.00
_cell.angle_beta   90.00
_cell.angle_gamma   90.00
#
_symmetry.space_group_name_H-M   'P 1'
#
loop_
_entity.id
_entity.type
_entity.pdbx_description
1 polymer ?
#
loop_
_entity_poly.entity_id
_entity_poly.type
_entity_poly.pdbx_seq_one_letter_code
_entity_poly.pdbx_strand_id
1 'polypeptide(L)'
;MDLKELLQQARTTIAETWHQASACEKAQYVVIGLLLLVVVVSGAVLVLAFIGLGVSAHTKDVIIEVCSQILNGCFTLSAVATHPMRFYMLVLVLSRRDASHATIQSWFPSLPIAFSSKTHSHAVVPISSIQGVLIVLNLNCFFQYPLTAVMWAYNYHVRPVWVIATCLPLSFACAIVAGVWQFKLSRRVQHGQIELLENDLSTDLQA
;
A
#
# COMPACT_ATOMS: atom_id res chain seq x y z
N MET A 1 14.76 -13.85 -18.21
CA MET A 1 14.88 -13.95 -16.74
C MET A 1 14.10 -15.18 -16.32
N ASP A 2 14.81 -16.21 -15.88
CA ASP A 2 14.24 -17.50 -15.49
C ASP A 2 13.56 -17.40 -14.11
N LEU A 3 12.52 -18.21 -13.87
CA LEU A 3 11.82 -18.27 -12.57
C LEU A 3 12.80 -18.63 -11.44
N LYS A 4 13.77 -19.49 -11.72
CA LYS A 4 14.80 -19.87 -10.74
C LYS A 4 15.70 -18.69 -10.37
N GLU A 5 16.10 -17.89 -11.37
CA GLU A 5 16.89 -16.66 -11.15
C GLU A 5 16.10 -15.66 -10.32
N LEU A 6 14.82 -15.46 -10.64
CA LEU A 6 13.92 -14.59 -9.86
C LEU A 6 13.80 -15.04 -8.41
N LEU A 7 13.62 -16.34 -8.16
CA LEU A 7 13.52 -16.88 -6.82
C LEU A 7 14.84 -16.77 -6.04
N GLN A 8 15.97 -16.99 -6.71
CA GLN A 8 17.29 -16.80 -6.11
C GLN A 8 17.52 -15.34 -5.75
N GLN A 9 17.23 -14.41 -6.67
CA GLN A 9 17.34 -12.98 -6.45
C GLN A 9 16.43 -12.53 -5.31
N ALA A 10 15.17 -12.98 -5.28
CA ALA A 10 14.26 -12.66 -4.20
C ALA A 10 14.80 -13.16 -2.85
N ARG A 11 15.34 -14.39 -2.81
CA ARG A 11 15.92 -14.97 -1.59
C ARG A 11 17.12 -14.17 -1.10
N THR A 12 18.05 -13.77 -1.98
CA THR A 12 19.23 -12.99 -1.58
C THR A 12 18.83 -11.61 -1.08
N THR A 13 17.94 -10.91 -1.78
CA THR A 13 17.43 -9.60 -1.36
C THR A 13 16.73 -9.67 -0.01
N ILE A 14 15.93 -10.71 0.26
CA ILE A 14 15.29 -10.90 1.57
C ILE A 14 16.33 -11.12 2.67
N ALA A 15 17.33 -11.96 2.42
CA ALA A 15 18.39 -12.23 3.39
C ALA A 15 19.18 -10.95 3.71
N GLU A 16 19.58 -10.19 2.68
CA GLU A 16 20.29 -8.92 2.83
C GLU A 16 19.45 -7.90 3.62
N THR A 17 18.19 -7.72 3.25
CA THR A 17 17.26 -6.80 3.94
C THR A 17 17.10 -7.20 5.41
N TRP A 18 16.99 -8.51 5.70
CA TRP A 18 16.91 -9.02 7.06
C TRP A 18 18.18 -8.73 7.86
N HIS A 19 19.35 -8.92 7.27
CA HIS A 19 20.61 -8.68 7.96
C HIS A 19 20.84 -7.19 8.26
N GLN A 20 20.43 -6.29 7.36
CA GLN A 20 20.57 -4.84 7.50
C GLN A 20 19.53 -4.22 8.44
N ALA A 21 18.37 -4.89 8.63
CA ALA A 21 17.28 -4.36 9.46
C ALA A 21 17.59 -4.34 10.96
N SER A 22 17.19 -3.26 11.61
CA SER A 22 17.14 -3.11 13.07
C SER A 22 16.16 -4.08 13.71
N ALA A 23 16.26 -4.26 15.04
CA ALA A 23 15.35 -5.14 15.79
C ALA A 23 13.87 -4.69 15.67
N CYS A 24 13.63 -3.38 15.63
CA CYS A 24 12.29 -2.81 15.45
C CYS A 24 11.71 -3.14 14.07
N GLU A 25 12.51 -2.95 13.01
CA GLU A 25 12.09 -3.28 11.63
C GLU A 25 11.85 -4.78 11.45
N LYS A 26 12.70 -5.63 12.03
CA LYS A 26 12.48 -7.09 12.04
C LYS A 26 11.15 -7.44 12.69
N ALA A 27 10.84 -6.85 13.84
CA ALA A 27 9.55 -7.06 14.50
C ALA A 27 8.38 -6.59 13.61
N GLN A 28 8.50 -5.44 12.96
CA GLN A 28 7.50 -4.95 12.02
C GLN A 28 7.28 -5.91 10.84
N TYR A 29 8.35 -6.41 10.22
CA TYR A 29 8.26 -7.38 9.12
C TYR A 29 7.57 -8.67 9.54
N VAL A 30 7.91 -9.19 10.73
CA VAL A 30 7.26 -10.39 11.29
C VAL A 30 5.77 -10.14 11.52
N VAL A 31 5.40 -9.02 12.13
CA VAL A 31 3.99 -8.67 12.37
C VAL A 31 3.23 -8.52 11.05
N ILE A 32 3.77 -7.81 10.07
CA ILE A 32 3.16 -7.65 8.75
C ILE A 32 2.99 -9.01 8.05
N GLY A 33 4.02 -9.86 8.10
CA GLY A 33 3.98 -11.19 7.52
C GLY A 33 2.91 -12.09 8.15
N LEU A 34 2.79 -12.06 9.49
CA LEU A 34 1.75 -12.79 10.20
C LEU A 34 0.35 -12.27 9.87
N LEU A 35 0.15 -10.95 9.84
CA LEU A 35 -1.13 -10.35 9.46
C LEU A 35 -1.50 -10.71 8.02
N LEU A 36 -0.55 -10.67 7.09
CA LEU A 36 -0.77 -11.06 5.70
C LEU A 36 -1.16 -12.53 5.59
N LEU A 37 -0.49 -13.42 6.34
CA LEU A 37 -0.85 -14.84 6.39
C LEU A 37 -2.29 -15.04 6.90
N VAL A 38 -2.66 -14.37 8.00
CA VAL A 38 -4.03 -14.43 8.55
C VAL A 38 -5.05 -13.96 7.52
N VAL A 39 -4.78 -12.86 6.83
CA VAL A 39 -5.67 -12.31 5.77
C VAL A 39 -5.79 -13.29 4.61
N VAL A 40 -4.68 -13.83 4.10
CA VAL A 40 -4.68 -14.76 2.96
C VAL A 40 -5.42 -16.05 3.30
N VAL A 41 -5.13 -16.65 4.46
CA VAL A 41 -5.79 -17.89 4.90
C VAL A 41 -7.28 -17.65 5.13
N SER A 42 -7.65 -16.58 5.82
CA SER A 42 -9.07 -16.25 6.07
C SER A 42 -9.81 -15.94 4.76
N GLY A 43 -9.16 -15.24 3.82
CA GLY A 43 -9.71 -14.98 2.49
C GLY A 43 -9.91 -16.25 1.67
N ALA A 44 -8.94 -17.16 1.68
CA ALA A 44 -9.04 -18.44 0.98
C ALA A 44 -10.17 -19.30 1.57
N VAL A 45 -10.25 -19.43 2.90
CA VAL A 45 -11.35 -20.16 3.57
C VAL A 45 -12.70 -19.53 3.24
N LEU A 46 -12.79 -18.20 3.22
CA LEU A 46 -14.01 -17.48 2.85
C LEU A 46 -14.46 -17.80 1.41
N VAL A 47 -13.53 -17.84 0.45
CA VAL A 47 -13.83 -18.23 -0.95
C VAL A 47 -14.33 -19.67 -1.01
N LEU A 48 -13.70 -20.61 -0.32
CA LEU A 48 -14.13 -22.00 -0.26
C LEU A 48 -15.54 -22.14 0.35
N ALA A 49 -15.82 -21.37 1.41
CA ALA A 49 -17.13 -21.34 2.07
C ALA A 49 -18.22 -20.80 1.13
N PHE A 50 -17.91 -19.78 0.31
CA PHE A 50 -18.86 -19.28 -0.69
C PHE A 50 -19.23 -20.33 -1.75
N ILE A 51 -18.25 -21.12 -2.22
CA ILE A 51 -18.46 -22.21 -3.18
C ILE A 51 -19.24 -23.38 -2.53
N GLY A 52 -19.27 -23.46 -1.19
CA GLY A 52 -20.04 -24.48 -0.47
C GLY A 52 -19.38 -25.85 -0.47
N LEU A 53 -18.06 -25.92 -0.64
CA LEU A 53 -17.32 -27.18 -0.69
C LEU A 53 -17.30 -27.87 0.69
N GLY A 54 -18.05 -28.96 0.81
CA GLY A 54 -17.92 -29.93 1.91
C GLY A 54 -18.50 -29.50 3.25
N VAL A 55 -19.42 -28.54 3.29
CA VAL A 55 -19.91 -27.93 4.53
C VAL A 55 -21.43 -27.80 4.53
N SER A 56 -22.07 -28.06 5.68
CA SER A 56 -23.51 -27.85 5.87
C SER A 56 -23.90 -26.36 5.76
N ALA A 57 -25.18 -26.05 5.51
CA ALA A 57 -25.65 -24.66 5.43
C ALA A 57 -25.33 -23.85 6.70
N HIS A 58 -25.56 -24.43 7.88
CA HIS A 58 -25.27 -23.77 9.14
C HIS A 58 -23.77 -23.53 9.36
N THR A 59 -22.95 -24.54 9.09
CA THR A 59 -21.50 -24.42 9.26
C THR A 59 -20.90 -23.43 8.26
N LYS A 60 -21.47 -23.34 7.04
CA LYS A 60 -21.08 -22.35 6.03
C LYS A 60 -21.29 -20.93 6.54
N ASP A 61 -22.46 -20.62 7.10
CA ASP A 61 -22.76 -19.28 7.62
C ASP A 61 -21.81 -18.87 8.76
N VAL A 62 -21.51 -19.81 9.67
CA VAL A 62 -20.55 -19.58 10.75
C VAL A 62 -19.14 -19.32 10.22
N ILE A 63 -18.66 -20.11 9.24
CA ILE A 63 -17.35 -19.90 8.63
C ILE A 63 -17.28 -18.55 7.94
N ILE A 64 -18.31 -18.18 7.17
CA ILE A 64 -18.35 -16.89 6.47
C ILE A 64 -18.28 -15.74 7.47
N GLU A 65 -19.08 -15.79 8.54
CA GLU A 65 -19.09 -14.72 9.53
C GLU A 65 -17.73 -14.62 10.24
N VAL A 66 -17.15 -15.72 10.72
CA VAL A 66 -15.84 -15.72 11.40
C VAL A 66 -14.74 -15.18 10.48
N CYS A 67 -14.62 -15.71 9.25
CA CYS A 67 -13.60 -15.27 8.32
C CYS A 67 -13.79 -13.80 7.91
N SER A 68 -15.03 -13.36 7.69
CA SER A 68 -15.30 -11.97 7.35
C SER A 68 -14.99 -11.00 8.49
N GLN A 69 -15.22 -11.39 9.75
CA GLN A 69 -14.85 -10.58 10.92
C GLN A 69 -13.34 -10.50 11.12
N ILE A 70 -12.60 -11.59 10.90
CA ILE A 70 -11.13 -11.58 10.93
C ILE A 70 -10.58 -10.62 9.86
N LEU A 71 -11.06 -10.74 8.61
CA LEU A 71 -10.65 -9.86 7.52
C LEU A 71 -10.97 -8.39 7.83
N ASN A 72 -12.20 -8.11 8.29
CA ASN A 72 -12.61 -6.77 8.71
C ASN A 72 -11.69 -6.21 9.79
N GLY A 73 -11.36 -7.00 10.81
CA GLY A 73 -10.43 -6.61 11.87
C GLY A 73 -9.03 -6.24 11.33
N CYS A 74 -8.45 -7.07 10.48
CA CYS A 74 -7.13 -6.83 9.88
C CYS A 74 -7.10 -5.57 9.01
N PHE A 75 -8.12 -5.35 8.16
CA PHE A 75 -8.18 -4.17 7.30
C PHE A 75 -8.48 -2.90 8.09
N THR A 76 -9.35 -2.98 9.11
CA THR A 76 -9.63 -1.88 10.04
C THR A 76 -8.37 -1.46 10.79
N LEU A 77 -7.63 -2.43 11.36
CA LEU A 77 -6.38 -2.16 12.05
C LEU A 77 -5.37 -1.47 11.13
N SER A 78 -5.24 -1.96 9.90
CA SER A 78 -4.36 -1.34 8.90
C SER A 78 -4.77 0.09 8.56
N ALA A 79 -6.08 0.36 8.43
CA ALA A 79 -6.59 1.70 8.19
C ALA A 79 -6.34 2.63 9.38
N VAL A 80 -6.64 2.20 10.61
CA VAL A 80 -6.43 3.00 11.84
C VAL A 80 -4.95 3.29 12.06
N ALA A 81 -4.07 2.33 11.83
CA ALA A 81 -2.63 2.49 12.01
C ALA A 81 -2.01 3.46 10.99
N THR A 82 -2.53 3.52 9.76
CA THR A 82 -1.89 4.27 8.67
C THR A 82 -2.58 5.59 8.33
N HIS A 83 -3.90 5.71 8.56
CA HIS A 83 -4.67 6.86 8.12
C HIS A 83 -4.26 8.18 8.79
N PRO A 84 -4.02 8.28 10.12
CA PRO A 84 -3.64 9.55 10.75
C PRO A 84 -2.41 10.17 10.09
N MET A 85 -1.41 9.34 9.80
CA MET A 85 -0.17 9.80 9.18
C MET A 85 -0.36 10.16 7.71
N ARG A 86 -1.10 9.34 6.95
CA ARG A 86 -1.45 9.62 5.54
C ARG A 86 -2.26 10.91 5.39
N PHE A 87 -3.15 11.18 6.34
CA PHE A 87 -3.98 12.36 6.37
C PHE A 87 -3.15 13.60 6.74
N TYR A 88 -2.33 13.51 7.79
CA TYR A 88 -1.40 14.58 8.17
C TYR A 88 -0.47 14.96 7.00
N MET A 89 0.11 13.97 6.33
CA MET A 89 0.96 14.22 5.16
C MET A 89 0.18 14.87 4.01
N LEU A 90 -1.06 14.43 3.74
CA LEU A 90 -1.91 15.06 2.74
C LEU A 90 -2.16 16.53 3.07
N VAL A 91 -2.46 16.86 4.34
CA VAL A 91 -2.65 18.25 4.80
C VAL A 91 -1.37 19.07 4.61
N LEU A 92 -0.19 18.54 4.95
CA LEU A 92 1.09 19.23 4.72
C LEU A 92 1.29 19.54 3.23
N VAL A 93 1.10 18.55 2.37
CA VAL A 93 1.31 18.67 0.93
C VAL A 93 0.29 19.63 0.30
N LEU A 94 -0.95 19.67 0.79
CA LEU A 94 -1.98 20.62 0.35
C LEU A 94 -1.74 22.04 0.87
N SER A 95 -1.09 22.18 2.03
CA SER A 95 -0.79 23.50 2.61
C SER A 95 0.23 24.30 1.80
N ARG A 96 1.04 23.65 0.94
CA ARG A 96 2.05 24.25 0.05
C ARG A 96 2.95 25.28 0.73
N ARG A 97 3.25 25.07 2.02
CA ARG A 97 4.13 25.95 2.80
C ARG A 97 5.58 25.55 2.56
N ASP A 98 6.45 26.50 2.23
CA ASP A 98 7.88 26.20 2.03
C ASP A 98 8.53 25.54 3.25
N ALA A 99 8.11 25.95 4.46
CA ALA A 99 8.55 25.34 5.72
C ALA A 99 8.25 23.83 5.84
N SER A 100 7.30 23.30 5.05
CA SER A 100 6.94 21.88 5.06
C SER A 100 7.75 21.03 4.08
N HIS A 101 8.52 21.65 3.16
CA HIS A 101 9.23 20.91 2.10
C HIS A 101 10.25 19.92 2.67
N ALA A 102 11.01 20.32 3.71
CA ALA A 102 11.97 19.45 4.37
C ALA A 102 11.29 18.25 5.03
N THR A 103 10.13 18.47 5.67
CA THR A 103 9.32 17.39 6.26
C THR A 103 8.76 16.47 5.19
N ILE A 104 8.24 16.98 4.07
CA ILE A 104 7.73 16.13 3.00
C ILE A 104 8.87 15.30 2.38
N GLN A 105 10.04 15.91 2.16
CA GLN A 105 11.20 15.22 1.59
C GLN A 105 11.76 14.13 2.51
N SER A 106 11.76 14.33 3.83
CA SER A 106 12.26 13.32 4.78
C SER A 106 11.42 12.05 4.82
N TRP A 107 10.15 12.13 4.42
CA TRP A 107 9.25 10.98 4.34
C TRP A 107 9.38 10.20 3.04
N PHE A 108 9.93 10.82 2.00
CA PHE A 108 10.20 10.19 0.71
C PHE A 108 11.68 10.34 0.32
N PRO A 109 12.62 9.80 1.14
CA PRO A 109 14.05 10.02 0.93
C PRO A 109 14.56 9.45 -0.40
N SER A 110 13.91 8.40 -0.90
CA SER A 110 14.23 7.76 -2.19
C SER A 110 13.67 8.50 -3.41
N LEU A 111 12.79 9.49 -3.22
CA LEU A 111 12.17 10.24 -4.31
C LEU A 111 12.59 11.71 -4.23
N PRO A 112 13.37 12.23 -5.18
CA PRO A 112 13.66 13.66 -5.25
C PRO A 112 12.40 14.41 -5.68
N ILE A 113 11.79 15.18 -4.77
CA ILE A 113 10.53 15.87 -5.02
C ILE A 113 10.79 17.28 -5.52
N ALA A 114 10.21 17.61 -6.67
CA ALA A 114 10.14 18.96 -7.20
C ALA A 114 8.94 19.71 -6.59
N PHE A 115 9.25 20.67 -5.72
CA PHE A 115 8.26 21.57 -5.13
C PHE A 115 7.91 22.76 -6.05
N SER A 116 8.74 23.03 -7.07
CA SER A 116 8.49 24.06 -8.09
C SER A 116 7.96 23.45 -9.38
N SER A 117 6.88 24.03 -9.91
CA SER A 117 6.18 23.55 -11.12
C SER A 117 6.97 23.71 -12.43
N LYS A 118 8.17 24.30 -12.40
CA LYS A 118 8.96 24.59 -13.61
C LYS A 118 9.98 23.51 -13.97
N THR A 119 10.15 22.49 -13.13
CA THR A 119 11.17 21.45 -13.35
C THR A 119 10.54 20.20 -13.96
N HIS A 120 10.55 20.11 -15.30
CA HIS A 120 10.13 18.92 -16.04
C HIS A 120 11.32 18.02 -16.38
N SER A 121 11.96 17.46 -15.36
CA SER A 121 12.97 16.41 -15.55
C SER A 121 12.40 15.07 -15.10
N HIS A 122 12.67 14.01 -15.87
CA HIS A 122 12.31 12.64 -15.51
C HIS A 122 13.02 12.16 -14.22
N ALA A 123 14.07 12.86 -13.81
CA ALA A 123 14.81 12.58 -12.58
C ALA A 123 14.10 13.07 -11.30
N VAL A 124 13.03 13.87 -11.39
CA VAL A 124 12.32 14.42 -10.22
C VAL A 124 10.82 14.15 -10.25
N VAL A 125 10.23 14.05 -9.06
CA VAL A 125 8.81 13.81 -8.86
C VAL A 125 8.07 15.12 -8.62
N PRO A 126 7.06 15.49 -9.43
CA PRO A 126 6.25 16.66 -9.12
C PRO A 126 5.39 16.40 -7.87
N ILE A 127 5.27 17.41 -7.01
CA ILE A 127 4.46 17.33 -5.78
C ILE A 127 3.00 16.92 -6.03
N SER A 128 2.44 17.23 -7.20
CA SER A 128 1.09 16.84 -7.62
C SER A 128 0.92 15.32 -7.75
N SER A 129 1.98 14.58 -8.12
CA SER A 129 1.94 13.11 -8.13
C SER A 129 1.88 12.55 -6.72
N ILE A 130 2.62 13.13 -5.78
CA ILE A 130 2.56 12.76 -4.35
C ILE A 130 1.17 13.05 -3.79
N GLN A 131 0.56 14.20 -4.13
CA GLN A 131 -0.83 14.52 -3.79
C GLN A 131 -1.80 13.44 -4.25
N GLY A 132 -1.74 13.06 -5.54
CA GLY A 132 -2.62 12.04 -6.10
C GLY A 132 -2.51 10.70 -5.38
N VAL A 133 -1.28 10.23 -5.13
CA VAL A 133 -1.03 8.99 -4.38
C VAL A 133 -1.60 9.07 -2.96
N LEU A 134 -1.37 10.17 -2.24
CA LEU A 134 -1.90 10.35 -0.88
C LEU A 134 -3.42 10.39 -0.86
N ILE A 135 -4.07 11.05 -1.83
CA ILE A 135 -5.54 11.06 -1.94
C ILE A 135 -6.06 9.64 -2.10
N VAL A 136 -5.49 8.86 -3.03
CA VAL A 136 -5.92 7.47 -3.26
C VAL A 136 -5.70 6.59 -2.03
N LEU A 137 -4.59 6.78 -1.31
CA LEU A 137 -4.30 6.05 -0.07
C LEU A 137 -5.23 6.42 1.09
N ASN A 138 -5.66 7.68 1.20
CA ASN A 138 -6.65 8.11 2.17
C ASN A 138 -8.05 7.57 1.79
N LEU A 139 -8.41 7.55 0.50
CA LEU A 139 -9.65 6.94 0.02
C LEU A 139 -9.72 5.43 0.33
N ASN A 140 -8.60 4.71 0.18
CA ASN A 140 -8.49 3.31 0.61
C ASN A 140 -8.89 3.14 2.09
N CYS A 141 -8.37 4.00 2.99
CA CYS A 141 -8.74 3.99 4.40
C CYS A 141 -10.20 4.43 4.63
N PHE A 142 -10.68 5.42 3.88
CA PHE A 142 -12.03 5.96 4.02
C PHE A 142 -13.10 4.90 3.73
N PHE A 143 -12.88 4.05 2.72
CA PHE A 143 -13.79 2.94 2.41
C PHE A 143 -13.82 1.86 3.50
N GLN A 144 -12.83 1.79 4.38
CA GLN A 144 -12.86 0.85 5.51
C GLN A 144 -13.86 1.27 6.59
N TYR A 145 -14.07 2.56 6.81
CA TYR A 145 -14.99 3.02 7.87
C TYR A 145 -16.45 2.55 7.72
N PRO A 146 -17.11 2.69 6.55
CA PRO A 146 -18.45 2.15 6.38
C PRO A 146 -18.46 0.61 6.42
N LEU A 147 -17.40 -0.06 5.94
CA LEU A 147 -17.27 -1.52 6.04
C LEU A 147 -17.27 -1.94 7.51
N THR A 148 -16.35 -1.43 8.31
CA THR A 148 -16.23 -1.75 9.74
C THR A 148 -17.51 -1.44 10.49
N ALA A 149 -18.12 -0.27 10.24
CA ALA A 149 -19.37 0.13 10.87
C ALA A 149 -20.49 -0.90 10.60
N VAL A 150 -20.65 -1.33 9.35
CA VAL A 150 -21.66 -2.32 8.97
C VAL A 150 -21.35 -3.71 9.54
N MET A 151 -20.08 -4.10 9.57
CA MET A 151 -19.65 -5.41 10.07
C MET A 151 -19.89 -5.57 11.59
N TRP A 152 -19.80 -4.47 12.35
CA TRP A 152 -20.03 -4.49 13.80
C TRP A 152 -21.45 -4.10 14.21
N ALA A 153 -22.15 -3.26 13.43
CA ALA A 153 -23.49 -2.81 13.79
C ALA A 153 -24.61 -3.80 13.42
N TYR A 154 -24.37 -4.70 12.46
CA TYR A 154 -25.40 -5.63 11.95
C TYR A 154 -25.00 -7.09 12.14
N ASN A 155 -26.00 -7.91 12.46
CA ASN A 155 -25.88 -9.36 12.38
C ASN A 155 -25.68 -9.80 10.92
N TYR A 156 -24.93 -10.88 10.72
CA TYR A 156 -24.59 -11.44 9.40
C TYR A 156 -25.79 -11.52 8.44
N HIS A 157 -26.93 -12.05 8.92
CA HIS A 157 -28.12 -12.30 8.09
C HIS A 157 -28.86 -11.05 7.61
N VAL A 158 -28.65 -9.90 8.27
CA VAL A 158 -29.32 -8.63 7.93
C VAL A 158 -28.33 -7.55 7.51
N ARG A 159 -27.06 -7.93 7.32
CA ARG A 159 -25.99 -6.99 6.97
C ARG A 159 -26.26 -6.42 5.57
N PRO A 160 -26.20 -5.09 5.37
CA PRO A 160 -26.38 -4.49 4.05
C PRO A 160 -25.23 -4.89 3.11
N VAL A 161 -25.46 -5.95 2.34
CA VAL A 161 -24.48 -6.56 1.43
C VAL A 161 -23.99 -5.56 0.37
N TRP A 162 -24.82 -4.60 -0.03
CA TRP A 162 -24.44 -3.58 -1.01
C TRP A 162 -23.31 -2.67 -0.52
N VAL A 163 -23.20 -2.40 0.78
CA VAL A 163 -22.08 -1.62 1.35
C VAL A 163 -20.79 -2.43 1.20
N ILE A 164 -20.83 -3.71 1.53
CA ILE A 164 -19.66 -4.59 1.41
C ILE A 164 -19.26 -4.74 -0.06
N ALA A 165 -20.23 -5.05 -0.93
CA ALA A 165 -20.02 -5.26 -2.35
C ALA A 165 -19.49 -4.03 -3.10
N THR A 166 -19.68 -2.81 -2.56
CA THR A 166 -19.17 -1.57 -3.17
C THR A 166 -17.88 -1.08 -2.51
N CYS A 167 -17.87 -0.90 -1.18
CA CYS A 167 -16.73 -0.33 -0.48
C CYS A 167 -15.51 -1.26 -0.48
N LEU A 168 -15.69 -2.59 -0.41
CA LEU A 168 -14.56 -3.53 -0.37
C LEU A 168 -13.78 -3.55 -1.71
N PRO A 169 -14.42 -3.73 -2.89
CA PRO A 169 -13.69 -3.65 -4.15
C PRO A 169 -13.07 -2.27 -4.40
N LEU A 170 -13.76 -1.17 -4.07
CA LEU A 170 -13.22 0.18 -4.21
C LEU A 170 -11.97 0.38 -3.33
N SER A 171 -12.01 -0.11 -2.09
CA SER A 171 -10.85 -0.10 -1.21
C SER A 171 -9.66 -0.82 -1.84
N PHE A 172 -9.84 -2.05 -2.35
CA PHE A 172 -8.76 -2.79 -3.01
C PHE A 172 -8.27 -2.09 -4.29
N ALA A 173 -9.18 -1.53 -5.08
CA ALA A 173 -8.83 -0.77 -6.28
C ALA A 173 -7.94 0.43 -5.92
N CYS A 174 -8.27 1.19 -4.86
CA CYS A 174 -7.42 2.27 -4.38
C CYS A 174 -6.03 1.78 -3.96
N ALA A 175 -5.93 0.67 -3.22
CA ALA A 175 -4.64 0.10 -2.84
C ALA A 175 -3.78 -0.29 -4.06
N ILE A 176 -4.39 -0.97 -5.05
CA ILE A 176 -3.71 -1.39 -6.28
C ILE A 176 -3.26 -0.17 -7.09
N VAL A 177 -4.14 0.81 -7.30
CA VAL A 177 -3.83 2.03 -8.05
C VAL A 177 -2.68 2.79 -7.40
N ALA A 178 -2.71 2.97 -6.07
CA ALA A 178 -1.64 3.64 -5.34
C ALA A 178 -0.31 2.88 -5.47
N GLY A 179 -0.32 1.55 -5.32
CA GLY A 179 0.89 0.72 -5.46
C GLY A 179 1.49 0.79 -6.85
N VAL A 180 0.68 0.65 -7.91
CA VAL A 180 1.14 0.77 -9.31
C VAL A 180 1.67 2.18 -9.60
N TRP A 181 1.02 3.22 -9.06
CA TRP A 181 1.47 4.60 -9.24
C TRP A 181 2.84 4.82 -8.58
N GLN A 182 3.02 4.41 -7.32
CA GLN A 182 4.29 4.52 -6.61
C GLN A 182 5.41 3.76 -7.33
N PHE A 183 5.13 2.54 -7.81
CA PHE A 183 6.09 1.74 -8.57
C PHE A 183 6.51 2.44 -9.86
N LYS A 184 5.56 2.96 -10.64
CA LYS A 184 5.85 3.72 -11.86
C LYS A 184 6.67 4.97 -11.57
N LEU A 185 6.39 5.66 -10.47
CA LEU A 185 7.09 6.86 -10.08
C LEU A 185 8.56 6.57 -9.71
N SER A 186 8.77 5.55 -8.89
CA SER A 186 10.11 5.08 -8.51
C SER A 186 10.95 4.70 -9.74
N ARG A 187 10.36 3.95 -10.69
CA ARG A 187 11.05 3.59 -11.94
C ARG A 187 11.41 4.78 -12.81
N ARG A 188 10.51 5.77 -12.93
CA ARG A 188 10.78 6.99 -13.71
C ARG A 188 11.97 7.76 -13.14
N VAL A 189 12.01 7.94 -11.82
CA VAL A 189 13.12 8.60 -11.14
C VAL A 189 14.43 7.87 -11.35
N GLN A 190 14.44 6.53 -11.17
CA GLN A 190 15.64 5.72 -11.38
C GLN A 190 16.21 5.88 -12.79
N HIS A 191 15.36 5.83 -13.82
CA HIS A 191 15.80 6.02 -15.20
C HIS A 191 16.34 7.44 -15.43
N GLY A 192 15.62 8.47 -14.95
CA GLY A 192 16.07 9.86 -15.10
C GLY A 192 17.39 10.15 -14.38
N GLN A 193 17.66 9.51 -13.23
CA GLN A 193 18.93 9.63 -12.53
C GLN A 193 20.10 8.98 -13.30
N ILE A 194 19.86 7.83 -13.93
CA ILE A 194 20.87 7.16 -14.77
C ILE A 194 21.21 8.01 -15.99
N GLU A 195 20.20 8.56 -16.68
CA GLU A 195 20.41 9.43 -17.84
C GLU A 195 21.21 10.70 -17.49
N LEU A 196 20.95 11.31 -16.33
CA LEU A 196 21.74 12.45 -15.85
C LEU A 196 23.20 12.07 -15.60
N LEU A 197 23.42 10.94 -14.94
CA LEU A 197 24.76 10.46 -14.62
C LEU A 197 25.58 10.12 -15.89
N GLU A 198 24.94 9.56 -16.92
CA GLU A 198 25.57 9.29 -18.22
C GLU A 198 25.94 10.58 -18.97
N ASN A 199 25.07 11.60 -18.92
CA ASN A 199 25.33 12.90 -19.55
C ASN A 199 26.47 13.65 -18.86
N ASP A 200 26.52 13.63 -17.52
CA ASP A 200 27.59 14.27 -16.75
C ASP A 200 28.94 13.60 -17.07
N LEU A 201 29.00 12.27 -17.07
CA LEU A 201 30.20 11.51 -17.44
C LEU A 201 30.67 11.79 -18.87
N SER A 202 29.73 11.92 -19.81
CA SER A 202 30.04 12.24 -21.21
C SER A 202 30.58 13.65 -21.37
N THR A 203 30.10 14.60 -20.57
CA THR A 203 30.58 15.99 -20.56
C THR A 203 32.01 16.07 -20.00
N ASP A 204 32.29 15.36 -18.90
CA ASP A 204 33.61 15.30 -18.30
C ASP A 204 34.67 14.66 -19.22
N LEU A 205 34.28 13.69 -20.05
CA LEU A 205 35.17 13.08 -21.04
C LEU A 205 35.48 14.00 -22.24
N GLN A 206 34.69 15.05 -22.45
CA GLN A 206 34.85 16.01 -23.55
C GLN A 206 35.57 17.30 -23.13
N ALA A 207 35.79 17.51 -21.83
CA ALA A 207 36.47 18.67 -21.24
C ALA A 207 37.98 18.41 -21.05
#